data_AF-A0A1R3URZ3-F1
#
_entry.id   AF-A0A1R3URZ3-F1
#
_cell.length_a   1.000
_cell.length_b   1.000
_cell.length_c   1.000
_cell.angle_alpha   90.00
_cell.angle_beta   90.00
_cell.angle_gamma   90.00
#
_symmetry.space_group_name_H-M   'P 1'
#
loop_
_entity.id
_entity.type
_entity.pdbx_description
1 polymer ?
#
loop_
_entity_poly.entity_id
_entity_poly.type
_entity_poly.pdbx_seq_one_letter_code
_entity_poly.pdbx_strand_id
1 'polypeptide(L)'
;MPEGFWAQIDHQLARIRDQRVSAFDQVRAVLLDECYDAVIAEVNRNFVRRFSTDQAFFAGSGGEESLVEALSEAGWEMTAVEASYHYVMAHPGTDEMLTYIEGDLERGGAMLRG
;
A
#
# COMPACT_ATOMS: atom_id res chain seq x y z
N MET A 1 15.23 -11.75 -3.16
CA MET A 1 14.25 -11.59 -2.08
C MET A 1 14.91 -11.94 -0.76
N PRO A 2 15.02 -10.99 0.17
CA PRO A 2 15.62 -11.20 1.49
C PRO A 2 14.86 -12.25 2.32
N GLU A 3 15.56 -12.86 3.27
CA GLU A 3 14.94 -13.76 4.24
C GLU A 3 13.87 -13.00 5.07
N GLY A 4 12.74 -13.65 5.37
CA GLY A 4 11.66 -13.04 6.15
C GLY A 4 10.80 -12.03 5.39
N PHE A 5 11.10 -11.72 4.12
CA PHE A 5 10.34 -10.76 3.31
C PHE A 5 8.82 -11.00 3.34
N TRP A 6 8.37 -12.21 3.02
CA TRP A 6 6.94 -12.52 2.99
C TRP A 6 6.27 -12.42 4.36
N ALA A 7 6.93 -12.90 5.42
CA ALA A 7 6.41 -12.75 6.77
C ALA A 7 6.26 -11.27 7.19
N GLN A 8 7.13 -10.39 6.69
CA GLN A 8 7.01 -8.95 6.90
C GLN A 8 5.88 -8.33 6.07
N ILE A 9 5.69 -8.76 4.82
CA ILE A 9 4.51 -8.37 4.01
C ILE A 9 3.21 -8.77 4.74
N ASP A 10 3.11 -10.02 5.20
CA ASP A 10 1.94 -10.50 5.92
C ASP A 10 1.68 -9.67 7.19
N HIS A 11 2.74 -9.30 7.92
CA HIS A 11 2.62 -8.44 9.09
C HIS A 11 2.19 -7.01 8.74
N GLN A 12 2.64 -6.44 7.62
CA GLN A 12 2.17 -5.14 7.13
C GLN A 12 0.67 -5.18 6.81
N LEU A 13 0.21 -6.20 6.09
CA LEU A 13 -1.20 -6.38 5.74
C LEU A 13 -2.07 -6.60 6.98
N ALA A 14 -1.61 -7.42 7.93
CA ALA A 14 -2.26 -7.61 9.21
C ALA A 14 -2.41 -6.29 9.99
N ARG A 15 -1.37 -5.46 10.05
CA ARG A 15 -1.45 -4.14 10.70
C ARG A 15 -2.48 -3.22 10.06
N ILE A 16 -2.55 -3.19 8.73
CA ILE A 16 -3.57 -2.40 8.00
C ILE A 16 -4.97 -2.81 8.46
N ARG A 17 -5.24 -4.12 8.50
CA ARG A 17 -6.53 -4.70 8.92
C ARG A 17 -6.84 -4.43 10.40
N ASP A 18 -5.94 -4.85 11.28
CA ASP A 18 -6.14 -4.85 12.73
C ASP A 18 -6.25 -3.43 13.30
N GLN A 19 -5.46 -2.50 12.76
CA GLN A 19 -5.49 -1.10 13.19
C GLN A 19 -6.61 -0.30 12.51
N ARG A 20 -7.32 -0.90 11.54
CA ARG A 20 -8.34 -0.25 10.71
C ARG A 20 -7.85 1.10 10.19
N VAL A 21 -6.67 1.10 9.57
CA VAL A 21 -6.04 2.34 9.07
C VAL A 21 -7.02 3.05 8.14
N SER A 22 -7.23 4.34 8.35
CA SER A 22 -8.29 5.12 7.70
C SER A 22 -7.78 6.40 7.04
N ALA A 23 -6.45 6.60 7.01
CA ALA A 23 -5.81 7.74 6.37
C ALA A 23 -4.57 7.33 5.60
N PHE A 24 -4.24 8.04 4.52
CA PHE A 24 -3.07 7.74 3.69
C PHE A 24 -1.77 7.74 4.50
N ASP A 25 -1.61 8.69 5.44
CA ASP A 25 -0.40 8.75 6.28
C ASP A 25 -0.21 7.49 7.13
N GLN A 26 -1.29 6.85 7.56
CA GLN A 26 -1.22 5.59 8.31
C GLN A 26 -0.84 4.43 7.40
N VAL A 27 -1.41 4.35 6.20
CA VAL A 27 -1.03 3.36 5.18
C VAL A 27 0.45 3.51 4.84
N ARG A 28 0.89 4.74 4.54
CA ARG A 28 2.29 5.07 4.28
C ARG A 28 3.20 4.67 5.45
N ALA A 29 2.80 4.98 6.68
CA ALA A 29 3.58 4.63 7.86
C ALA A 29 3.76 3.12 8.03
N VAL A 30 2.74 2.30 7.72
CA VAL A 30 2.86 0.84 7.77
C VAL A 30 3.75 0.31 6.65
N LEU A 31 3.55 0.79 5.42
CA LEU A 31 4.27 0.31 4.24
C LEU A 31 5.77 0.68 4.23
N LEU A 32 6.10 1.83 4.82
CA LEU A 32 7.46 2.37 4.87
C LEU A 32 8.10 2.23 6.26
N ASP A 33 7.53 1.42 7.15
CA ASP A 33 8.07 1.23 8.49
C ASP A 33 9.46 0.58 8.42
N GLU A 34 10.47 1.29 8.93
CA GLU A 34 11.88 0.85 8.88
C GLU A 34 12.16 -0.41 9.71
N CYS A 35 11.21 -0.85 10.56
CA CYS A 35 11.32 -2.13 11.24
C CYS A 35 11.24 -3.34 10.30
N TYR A 36 10.70 -3.17 9.09
CA TYR A 36 10.63 -4.20 8.05
C TYR A 36 11.88 -4.18 7.16
N ASP A 37 13.02 -4.50 7.75
CA ASP A 37 14.32 -4.46 7.09
C ASP A 37 14.40 -5.28 5.76
N ALA A 38 13.77 -6.44 5.69
CA ALA A 38 13.71 -7.28 4.49
C ALA A 38 12.87 -6.62 3.38
N VAL A 39 11.75 -5.98 3.75
CA VAL A 39 10.93 -5.20 2.80
C VAL A 39 11.71 -3.97 2.32
N ILE A 40 12.30 -3.21 3.24
CA ILE A 40 13.10 -2.02 2.90
C ILE A 40 14.31 -2.39 2.02
N ALA A 41 14.96 -3.52 2.27
CA ALA A 41 16.04 -4.03 1.44
C ALA A 41 15.58 -4.39 0.02
N GLU A 42 14.39 -5.01 -0.15
CA GLU A 42 13.85 -5.30 -1.48
C GLU A 42 13.42 -4.03 -2.21
N VAL A 43 12.77 -3.07 -1.54
CA VAL A 43 12.40 -1.77 -2.12
C VAL A 43 13.64 -1.02 -2.63
N ASN A 44 14.76 -1.12 -1.91
CA ASN A 44 16.01 -0.46 -2.25
C ASN A 44 16.96 -1.32 -3.11
N ARG A 45 16.52 -2.50 -3.59
CA ARG A 45 17.37 -3.52 -4.20
C ARG A 45 18.21 -3.00 -5.38
N ASN A 46 17.63 -2.13 -6.20
CA ASN A 46 18.30 -1.58 -7.39
C ASN A 46 18.86 -0.17 -7.15
N PHE A 47 18.22 0.61 -6.27
CA PHE A 47 18.61 1.96 -5.89
C PHE A 47 17.87 2.36 -4.61
N VAL A 48 18.42 3.31 -3.85
CA VAL A 48 17.70 3.87 -2.69
C VAL A 48 16.50 4.67 -3.18
N ARG A 49 15.29 4.19 -2.90
CA ARG A 49 14.04 4.87 -3.24
C ARG A 49 13.72 5.92 -2.20
N ARG A 50 13.17 7.05 -2.64
CA ARG A 50 12.70 8.14 -1.78
C ARG A 50 11.25 8.43 -2.11
N PHE A 51 10.46 8.68 -1.07
CA PHE A 51 9.04 8.96 -1.18
C PHE A 51 8.75 10.34 -0.60
N SER A 52 7.90 11.11 -1.29
CA SER A 52 7.31 12.31 -0.71
C SER A 52 6.34 11.94 0.45
N THR A 53 5.69 12.94 1.03
CA THR A 53 4.60 12.73 2.00
C THR A 53 3.35 12.10 1.38
N ASP A 54 3.19 12.22 0.06
CA ASP A 54 2.03 11.74 -0.69
C ASP A 54 2.31 10.45 -1.46
N GLN A 55 3.44 9.81 -1.17
CA GLN A 55 3.90 8.60 -1.84
C GLN A 55 4.22 7.48 -0.85
N ALA A 56 3.92 6.26 -1.27
CA ALA A 56 4.37 5.03 -0.61
C ALA A 56 4.59 3.92 -1.66
N PHE A 57 5.05 2.76 -1.20
CA PHE A 57 5.21 1.60 -2.08
C PHE A 57 4.90 0.31 -1.33
N PHE A 58 4.14 -0.57 -1.97
CA PHE A 58 3.85 -1.92 -1.52
C PHE A 58 4.67 -2.92 -2.33
N ALA A 59 5.67 -3.52 -1.69
CA ALA A 59 6.56 -4.49 -2.32
C ALA A 59 5.93 -5.89 -2.51
N GLY A 60 4.79 -6.15 -1.86
CA GLY A 60 4.16 -7.46 -1.79
C GLY A 60 3.23 -7.82 -2.96
N SER A 61 3.27 -7.08 -4.08
CA SER A 61 2.32 -7.25 -5.20
C SER A 61 2.33 -8.65 -5.86
N GLY A 62 3.36 -9.46 -5.63
CA GLY A 62 3.46 -10.84 -6.10
C GLY A 62 3.07 -11.92 -5.08
N GLY A 63 2.52 -11.53 -3.92
CA GLY A 63 2.06 -12.46 -2.87
C GLY A 63 0.67 -13.03 -3.13
N GLU A 64 0.22 -13.93 -2.25
CA GLU A 64 -1.15 -14.47 -2.28
C GLU A 64 -2.16 -13.44 -1.74
N GLU A 65 -1.80 -12.73 -0.66
CA GLU A 65 -2.62 -11.67 -0.11
C GLU A 65 -2.36 -10.34 -0.81
N SER A 66 -3.43 -9.57 -1.04
CA SER A 66 -3.34 -8.30 -1.74
C SER A 66 -3.57 -7.10 -0.81
N LEU A 67 -2.94 -5.97 -1.16
CA LEU A 67 -3.15 -4.70 -0.45
C LEU A 67 -4.62 -4.24 -0.52
N VAL A 68 -5.30 -4.49 -1.65
CA VAL A 68 -6.70 -4.11 -1.85
C VAL A 68 -7.63 -4.83 -0.88
N GLU A 69 -7.39 -6.12 -0.60
CA GLU A 69 -8.16 -6.90 0.37
C GLU A 69 -7.95 -6.37 1.80
N ALA A 70 -6.69 -6.14 2.19
CA ALA A 70 -6.37 -5.60 3.52
C ALA A 70 -7.00 -4.21 3.75
N LEU A 71 -6.94 -3.33 2.75
CA LEU A 71 -7.59 -2.02 2.80
C LEU A 71 -9.12 -2.14 2.85
N SER A 72 -9.71 -3.05 2.07
CA SER A 72 -11.16 -3.29 2.09
C SER A 72 -11.64 -3.75 3.47
N GLU A 73 -10.92 -4.67 4.11
CA GLU A 73 -11.22 -5.14 5.46
C GLU A 73 -11.03 -4.05 6.55
N ALA A 74 -10.07 -3.14 6.34
CA ALA A 74 -9.89 -1.95 7.16
C ALA A 74 -11.02 -0.92 7.00
N GLY A 75 -11.82 -1.00 5.92
CA GLY A 75 -12.99 -0.16 5.66
C GLY A 75 -12.82 0.82 4.49
N TRP A 76 -11.78 0.68 3.68
CA TRP A 76 -11.66 1.42 2.43
C TRP A 76 -12.58 0.80 1.37
N GLU A 77 -13.08 1.64 0.48
CA GLU A 77 -13.96 1.24 -0.61
C GLU A 77 -13.30 1.53 -1.95
N MET A 78 -13.38 0.58 -2.88
CA MET A 78 -12.89 0.77 -4.24
C MET A 78 -13.83 1.70 -5.01
N THR A 79 -13.31 2.83 -5.49
CA THR A 79 -14.11 3.83 -6.21
C THR A 79 -13.89 3.79 -7.72
N ALA A 80 -12.75 3.26 -8.16
CA ALA A 80 -12.47 3.00 -9.56
C ALA A 80 -11.44 1.88 -9.73
N VAL A 81 -11.52 1.15 -10.84
CA VAL A 81 -10.59 0.05 -11.19
C VAL A 81 -10.35 0.05 -12.69
N GLU A 82 -9.08 0.07 -13.10
CA GLU A 82 -8.67 -0.17 -14.49
C GLU A 82 -8.19 -1.61 -14.67
N ALA A 83 -7.42 -2.11 -13.70
CA ALA A 83 -6.89 -3.48 -13.68
C ALA A 83 -6.59 -3.92 -12.23
N SER A 84 -6.24 -5.20 -12.02
CA SER A 84 -5.81 -5.69 -10.71
C SER A 84 -4.57 -4.98 -10.15
N TYR A 85 -3.75 -4.39 -11.03
CA TYR A 85 -2.57 -3.62 -10.69
C TYR A 85 -2.80 -2.10 -10.73
N HIS A 86 -4.01 -1.62 -11.06
CA HIS A 86 -4.32 -0.19 -11.13
C HIS A 86 -5.75 0.11 -10.66
N TYR A 87 -5.89 0.67 -9.45
CA TYR A 87 -7.18 0.98 -8.82
C TYR A 87 -7.11 2.19 -7.89
N VAL A 88 -8.26 2.74 -7.56
CA VAL A 88 -8.43 3.81 -6.57
C VAL A 88 -9.31 3.32 -5.42
N MET A 89 -8.89 3.62 -4.19
CA MET A 89 -9.68 3.39 -2.99
C MET A 89 -9.93 4.70 -2.24
N ALA A 90 -11.08 4.79 -1.57
CA ALA A 90 -11.46 5.90 -0.71
C ALA A 90 -11.93 5.38 0.64
N HIS A 91 -11.62 6.09 1.72
CA HIS A 91 -12.14 5.75 3.05
C HIS A 91 -13.35 6.66 3.38
N PRO A 92 -14.57 6.11 3.52
CA PRO A 92 -15.80 6.91 3.61
C PRO A 92 -15.93 7.72 4.91
N GLY A 93 -15.15 7.39 5.94
CA GLY A 93 -15.16 8.10 7.22
C GLY A 93 -14.19 9.29 7.33
N THR A 94 -13.30 9.48 6.35
CA THR A 94 -12.18 10.43 6.45
C THR A 94 -11.94 11.26 5.20
N ASP A 95 -12.71 11.05 4.12
CA ASP A 95 -12.51 11.65 2.79
C ASP A 95 -11.12 11.40 2.18
N GLU A 96 -10.36 10.46 2.73
CA GLU A 96 -9.03 10.08 2.25
C GLU A 96 -9.13 9.16 1.03
N MET A 97 -8.22 9.33 0.08
CA MET A 97 -8.15 8.53 -1.15
C MET A 97 -6.71 8.14 -1.46
N LEU A 98 -6.55 7.01 -2.14
CA LEU A 98 -5.28 6.57 -2.70
C LEU A 98 -5.46 5.94 -4.07
N THR A 99 -4.49 6.16 -4.96
CA THR A 99 -4.32 5.43 -6.21
C THR A 99 -3.20 4.42 -6.03
N TYR A 100 -3.44 3.17 -6.41
CA TYR A 100 -2.45 2.11 -6.48
C TYR A 100 -2.09 1.81 -7.93
N ILE A 101 -0.80 1.76 -8.27
CA ILE A 101 -0.29 1.42 -9.62
C ILE A 101 0.95 0.52 -9.49
N GLU A 102 0.84 -0.78 -9.80
CA GLU A 102 1.98 -1.72 -9.84
C GLU A 102 2.87 -1.71 -8.57
N GLY A 103 2.27 -1.48 -7.41
CA GLY A 103 2.97 -1.38 -6.12
C GLY A 103 3.20 0.05 -5.66
N ASP A 104 3.20 1.04 -6.55
CA ASP A 104 3.21 2.46 -6.17
C ASP A 104 1.88 2.90 -5.59
N LEU A 105 1.95 3.75 -4.56
CA LEU A 105 0.79 4.43 -3.99
C LEU A 105 0.99 5.94 -4.07
N GLU A 106 -0.02 6.64 -4.57
CA GLU A 106 -0.11 8.09 -4.58
C GLU A 106 -1.35 8.52 -3.79
N ARG A 107 -1.24 9.59 -3.00
CA ARG A 107 -2.40 10.18 -2.32
C ARG A 107 -3.36 10.79 -3.34
N GLY A 108 -4.65 10.58 -3.12
CA GLY A 108 -5.72 11.10 -3.98
C GLY A 108 -6.28 10.03 -4.94
N GLY A 109 -7.29 10.43 -5.72
CA GLY A 109 -8.00 9.55 -6.65
C GLY A 109 -7.81 9.95 -8.11
N ALA A 110 -6.56 10.04 -8.55
CA ALA A 110 -6.27 10.30 -9.96
C ALA A 110 -6.36 8.98 -10.74
N MET A 111 -7.49 8.74 -11.41
CA MET A 111 -7.47 7.94 -12.63
C MET A 111 -7.37 8.91 -13.80
N LEU A 112 -6.34 8.73 -14.62
CA LEU A 112 -6.22 9.49 -15.86
C LEU A 112 -7.51 9.28 -16.65
N ARG A 113 -8.29 10.35 -16.85
CA ARG A 113 -9.43 10.31 -17.77
C ARG A 113 -8.88 10.04 -19.17
N GLY A 114 -8.93 8.79 -19.60
CA GLY A 114 -8.84 8.39 -21.00
C GLY A 114 -10.11 8.71 -21.76
#